data_AF-A0A1J5QJ76-F1
#
_entry.id   AF-A0A1J5QJ76-F1
#
_cell.length_a   1.000
_cell.length_b   1.000
_cell.length_c   1.000
_cell.angle_alpha   90.00
_cell.angle_beta   90.00
_cell.angle_gamma   90.00
#
_symmetry.space_group_name_H-M   'P 1'
#
loop_
_entity.id
_entity.type
_entity.pdbx_description
1 polymer ?
#
loop_
_entity_poly.entity_id
_entity_poly.type
_entity_poly.pdbx_seq_one_letter_code
_entity_poly.pdbx_strand_id
1 'polypeptide(L)'
;MEATAGLSAAKRERPVGICPRCHLVVRVFDQIGKKCAKPLPFGAKCPGVIRSALAADEWTECPDCGASGRIDSGVCTQCEGEGWLYYKRRLST
;
A
#
# COMPACT_ATOMS: atom_id res chain seq x y z
N MET A 1 -33.72 -15.42 7.26
CA MET A 1 -32.95 -14.58 6.33
C MET A 1 -31.69 -14.19 7.06
N GLU A 2 -30.59 -14.74 6.58
CA GLU A 2 -29.34 -14.94 7.31
C GLU A 2 -28.50 -13.66 7.43
N ALA A 3 -27.84 -13.56 8.59
CA ALA A 3 -26.64 -12.80 8.95
C ALA A 3 -26.52 -11.29 8.58
N THR A 4 -26.52 -10.51 9.66
CA THR A 4 -25.77 -9.26 9.87
C THR A 4 -24.39 -9.24 9.19
N ALA A 5 -24.07 -8.13 8.51
CA ALA A 5 -22.74 -7.53 8.49
C ALA A 5 -22.88 -6.10 7.95
N GLY A 6 -22.57 -5.13 8.80
CA GLY A 6 -22.47 -3.73 8.40
C GLY A 6 -21.56 -3.55 7.20
N LEU A 7 -21.75 -2.42 6.51
CA LEU A 7 -20.99 -1.91 5.38
C LEU A 7 -19.48 -1.83 5.72
N SER A 8 -18.83 -2.98 5.81
CA SER A 8 -17.43 -3.12 6.19
C SER A 8 -16.66 -2.83 4.92
N ALA A 9 -16.07 -1.65 4.84
CA ALA A 9 -15.23 -1.27 3.72
C ALA A 9 -14.20 -2.39 3.49
N ALA A 10 -14.36 -3.14 2.39
CA ALA A 10 -13.69 -4.41 2.19
C ALA A 10 -12.17 -4.24 2.40
N LYS A 11 -11.62 -4.96 3.38
CA LYS A 11 -10.19 -4.90 3.69
C LYS A 11 -9.41 -5.18 2.41
N ARG A 12 -8.49 -4.28 2.05
CA ARG A 12 -7.64 -4.49 0.89
C ARG A 12 -6.67 -5.62 1.17
N GLU A 13 -6.41 -6.43 0.17
CA GLU A 13 -5.39 -7.48 0.25
C GLU A 13 -4.02 -6.89 0.60
N ARG A 14 -3.26 -7.67 1.37
CA ARG A 14 -1.92 -7.30 1.78
C ARG A 14 -1.07 -7.10 0.52
N PRO A 15 -0.42 -5.95 0.36
CA PRO A 15 0.44 -5.70 -0.77
C PRO A 15 1.68 -6.60 -0.76
N VAL A 16 2.20 -6.82 -1.96
CA VAL A 16 3.30 -7.75 -2.24
C VAL A 16 4.60 -7.02 -2.53
N GLY A 17 4.52 -5.72 -2.80
CA GLY A 17 5.67 -4.90 -3.06
C GLY A 17 5.40 -3.41 -2.98
N ILE A 18 6.49 -2.66 -2.98
CA ILE A 18 6.45 -1.21 -2.92
C ILE A 18 7.64 -0.60 -3.68
N CYS A 19 7.41 0.55 -4.29
CA CYS A 19 8.49 1.38 -4.82
C CYS A 19 9.10 2.22 -3.67
N PRO A 20 10.37 2.02 -3.27
CA PRO A 20 11.00 2.79 -2.19
C PRO A 20 11.28 4.26 -2.56
N ARG A 21 10.98 4.68 -3.80
CA ARG A 21 11.19 6.05 -4.30
C ARG A 21 9.91 6.89 -4.23
N CYS A 22 8.81 6.36 -4.73
CA CYS A 22 7.52 7.08 -4.82
C CYS A 22 6.41 6.46 -3.96
N HIS A 23 6.77 5.45 -3.16
CA HIS A 23 5.90 4.67 -2.28
C HIS A 23 4.68 4.08 -3.00
N LEU A 24 4.81 3.78 -4.30
CA LEU A 24 3.78 3.04 -5.03
C LEU A 24 3.70 1.63 -4.45
N VAL A 25 2.58 1.32 -3.83
CA VAL A 25 2.24 0.00 -3.34
C VAL A 25 1.70 -0.85 -4.49
N VAL A 26 2.16 -2.09 -4.62
CA VAL A 26 1.65 -3.05 -5.60
C VAL A 26 1.15 -4.31 -4.91
N ARG A 27 0.09 -4.87 -5.47
CA ARG A 27 -0.56 -6.11 -5.00
C ARG A 27 -0.35 -7.28 -5.97
N VAL A 28 0.38 -7.06 -7.06
CA VAL A 28 0.62 -8.05 -8.11
C VAL A 28 2.09 -8.45 -8.13
N PHE A 29 2.37 -9.73 -7.97
CA PHE A 29 3.73 -10.28 -7.94
C PHE A 29 4.51 -10.03 -9.24
N ASP A 30 3.82 -10.01 -10.38
CA ASP A 30 4.41 -9.73 -11.68
C ASP A 30 5.07 -8.33 -11.76
N GLN A 31 4.66 -7.38 -10.92
CA GLN A 31 5.26 -6.05 -10.88
C GLN A 31 6.55 -6.00 -10.07
N ILE A 32 6.84 -7.01 -9.25
CA ILE A 32 8.07 -7.07 -8.45
C ILE A 32 9.29 -7.15 -9.36
N GLY A 33 10.29 -6.30 -9.12
CA GLY A 33 11.49 -6.20 -9.94
C GLY A 33 11.31 -5.39 -11.22
N LYS A 34 10.08 -4.96 -11.57
CA LYS A 34 9.83 -4.08 -12.72
C LYS A 34 10.04 -2.61 -12.34
N LYS A 35 10.34 -1.79 -13.35
CA LYS A 35 10.42 -0.33 -13.20
C LYS A 35 9.07 0.22 -12.79
N CYS A 36 9.07 1.14 -11.83
CA CYS A 36 7.86 1.76 -11.34
C CYS A 36 7.20 2.59 -12.45
N ALA A 37 5.99 2.22 -12.84
CA ALA A 37 5.23 2.92 -13.87
C ALA A 37 4.47 4.17 -13.35
N LYS A 38 4.56 4.48 -12.04
CA LYS A 38 3.89 5.66 -11.46
C LYS A 38 4.38 6.95 -12.15
N PRO A 39 3.48 7.74 -12.74
CA PRO A 39 3.81 9.05 -13.25
C PRO A 39 4.15 9.96 -12.06
N LEU A 40 5.30 10.63 -12.13
CA LEU A 40 5.70 11.69 -11.22
C LEU A 40 5.25 13.04 -11.79
N PRO A 41 5.13 14.09 -10.95
CA PRO A 41 4.92 15.44 -11.44
C PRO A 41 6.00 15.81 -12.47
N PHE A 42 5.61 16.62 -13.46
CA PHE A 42 6.43 17.00 -14.63
C PHE A 42 6.65 15.92 -15.70
N GLY A 43 5.80 14.89 -15.75
CA GLY A 43 5.78 13.91 -16.85
C GLY A 43 6.90 12.86 -16.80
N ALA A 44 7.75 12.91 -15.76
CA ALA A 44 8.76 11.89 -15.52
C ALA A 44 8.10 10.60 -15.00
N LYS A 45 8.60 9.43 -15.40
CA LYS A 45 8.27 8.17 -14.74
C LYS A 45 9.17 8.00 -13.53
N CYS A 46 8.65 7.39 -12.46
CA CYS A 46 9.49 7.08 -11.31
C CYS A 46 10.69 6.19 -11.74
N PRO A 47 11.94 6.64 -11.54
CA PRO A 47 13.12 5.84 -11.89
C PRO A 47 13.34 4.66 -10.92
N GLY A 48 12.49 4.53 -9.90
CA GLY A 48 12.54 3.45 -8.93
C GLY A 48 12.13 2.11 -9.53
N VAL A 49 12.56 1.05 -8.86
CA VAL A 49 12.16 -0.32 -9.14
C VAL A 49 11.27 -0.80 -7.98
N ILE A 50 10.19 -1.49 -8.32
CA ILE A 50 9.31 -2.10 -7.33
C ILE A 50 10.09 -3.21 -6.62
N ARG A 51 10.19 -3.11 -5.30
CA ARG A 51 10.78 -4.16 -4.48
C ARG A 51 9.70 -5.05 -3.90
N SER A 52 9.99 -6.33 -3.73
CA SER A 52 9.16 -7.22 -2.93
C SER A 52 9.17 -6.74 -1.50
N ALA A 53 7.98 -6.75 -0.90
CA ALA A 53 7.77 -6.55 0.51
C ALA A 53 6.79 -7.64 0.92
N LEU A 54 7.31 -8.85 1.09
CA LEU A 54 6.50 -10.04 1.40
C LEU A 54 6.64 -10.46 2.86
N ALA A 55 7.63 -9.91 3.56
CA ALA A 55 7.82 -10.17 4.96
C ALA A 55 6.61 -9.65 5.76
N ALA A 56 6.14 -10.47 6.71
CA ALA A 56 4.99 -10.12 7.54
C ALA A 56 5.25 -8.85 8.36
N ASP A 57 6.50 -8.61 8.75
CA ASP A 57 6.94 -7.45 9.53
C ASP A 57 7.12 -6.17 8.72
N GLU A 58 7.02 -6.25 7.39
CA GLU A 58 7.18 -5.08 6.51
C GLU A 58 5.86 -4.35 6.27
N TRP A 59 4.72 -5.03 6.40
CA TRP A 59 3.40 -4.44 6.21
C TRP A 59 2.58 -4.52 7.48
N THR A 60 2.02 -3.38 7.86
CA THR A 60 1.10 -3.30 8.99
C THR A 60 -0.21 -2.72 8.49
N GLU A 61 -1.32 -3.27 8.97
CA GLU A 61 -2.64 -2.70 8.71
C GLU A 61 -2.66 -1.26 9.25
N CYS A 62 -3.15 -0.31 8.45
CA CYS A 62 -3.30 1.06 8.94
C CYS A 62 -4.30 1.04 10.12
N PRO A 63 -3.91 1.47 11.33
CA PRO A 63 -4.77 1.39 12.51
C PRO A 63 -6.01 2.30 12.39
N ASP A 64 -5.93 3.34 11.56
CA ASP A 64 -6.99 4.33 11.40
C ASP A 64 -8.13 3.85 10.49
N CYS A 65 -7.78 3.23 9.36
CA CYS A 65 -8.76 2.73 8.38
C CYS A 65 -8.90 1.21 8.33
N GLY A 66 -8.14 0.46 9.15
CA GLY A 66 -8.19 -1.00 9.23
C GLY A 66 -7.99 -1.70 7.88
N ALA A 67 -6.98 -1.31 7.11
CA ALA A 67 -6.73 -1.82 5.75
C ALA A 67 -7.74 -1.44 4.66
N SER A 68 -8.70 -0.55 4.94
CA SER A 68 -9.64 -0.06 3.93
C SER A 68 -9.04 0.97 2.97
N GLY A 69 -8.13 1.82 3.49
CA GLY A 69 -7.62 3.00 2.77
C GLY A 69 -8.60 4.18 2.76
N ARG A 70 -9.76 4.06 3.39
CA ARG A 70 -10.73 5.14 3.53
C ARG A 70 -11.16 5.26 4.99
N ILE A 71 -11.36 6.49 5.44
CA ILE A 71 -11.93 6.81 6.74
C ILE A 71 -13.20 7.59 6.46
N ASP A 72 -14.33 7.09 6.94
CA ASP A 72 -15.64 7.70 6.70
C ASP A 72 -15.88 7.90 5.18
N SER A 73 -16.08 9.13 4.71
CA SER A 73 -16.21 9.48 3.29
C SER A 73 -14.90 9.93 2.61
N GLY A 74 -13.77 9.91 3.33
CA GLY A 74 -12.48 10.46 2.88
C GLY A 74 -11.39 9.43 2.58
N VAL A 75 -10.34 9.86 1.87
CA VAL A 75 -9.10 9.09 1.71
C VAL A 75 -8.34 9.10 3.03
N CYS A 76 -7.92 7.93 3.51
CA CYS A 76 -7.12 7.86 4.74
C CYS A 76 -5.78 8.55 4.55
N THR A 77 -5.51 9.62 5.30
CA THR A 77 -4.26 10.38 5.19
C THR A 77 -3.07 9.65 5.79
N GLN A 78 -3.29 8.79 6.79
CA GLN A 78 -2.23 7.97 7.43
C GLN A 78 -1.57 7.03 6.43
N CYS A 79 -2.36 6.33 5.61
CA CYS A 79 -1.86 5.41 4.59
C CYS A 79 -1.99 5.96 3.17
N GLU A 80 -2.29 7.25 3.02
CA GLU A 80 -2.52 7.94 1.73
C GLU A 80 -3.53 7.21 0.81
N GLY A 81 -4.48 6.50 1.40
CA GLY A 81 -5.47 5.74 0.66
C GLY A 81 -5.14 4.28 0.40
N GLU A 82 -3.98 3.77 0.83
CA GLU A 82 -3.53 2.41 0.51
C GLU A 82 -4.09 1.33 1.44
N GLY A 83 -4.45 1.70 2.67
CA GLY A 83 -4.90 0.79 3.71
C GLY A 83 -3.77 0.15 4.52
N TRP A 84 -2.57 0.04 3.95
CA TRP A 84 -1.44 -0.63 4.56
C TRP A 84 -0.26 0.34 4.71
N LEU A 85 0.42 0.25 5.83
CA LEU A 85 1.62 1.02 6.15
C LEU A 85 2.85 0.14 5.93
N TYR A 86 3.81 0.65 5.16
CA TYR A 86 5.08 -0.03 4.92
C TYR A 86 6.11 0.41 5.95
N TYR A 87 6.42 -0.46 6.91
CA TYR A 87 7.48 -0.24 7.89
C TYR A 87 8.79 -0.77 7.32
N LYS A 88 9.39 -0.04 6.38
CA LYS A 88 10.82 -0.26 6.16
C LYS A 88 11.52 0.17 7.43
N ARG A 89 12.02 -0.80 8.21
CA ARG A 89 13.14 -0.54 9.12
C ARG A 89 14.19 0.14 8.27
N ARG A 90 14.36 1.46 8.44
CA ARG A 90 15.66 2.06 8.16
C ARG A 90 16.59 1.36 9.14
N LEU A 91 17.22 0.27 8.69
CA LEU A 91 18.55 -0.07 9.17
C LEU A 91 19.45 1.06 8.67
N SER A 92 19.36 2.20 9.36
CA SER A 92 20.43 3.18 9.38
C SER A 92 21.53 2.51 10.18
N THR A 93 22.57 2.10 9.46
CA THR A 93 23.89 1.73 9.97
C THR A 93 24.40 2.75 10.98
#